data_AF-A0A926CJN3-F1
#
_entry.id   AF-A0A926CJN3-F1
#
_cell.length_a   1.000
_cell.length_b   1.000
_cell.length_c   1.000
_cell.angle_alpha   90.00
_cell.angle_beta   90.00
_cell.angle_gamma   90.00
#
_symmetry.space_group_name_H-M   'P 1'
#
loop_
_entity.id
_entity.type
_entity.pdbx_description
1 polymer ?
#
loop_
_entity_poly.entity_id
_entity_poly.type
_entity_poly.pdbx_seq_one_letter_code
_entity_poly.pdbx_strand_id
1 'polypeptide(L)'
;MHHESGRPLCSPIREFMEARFHADLSSVVLHDGPGANAMARDIGAEACVVGSHIVFARPFAGNPGLLAHELTHVIQNRLPRGVDRSPDEVPDSVEPDDSPAEREARRVADRILAGANAGTITCSLNAVARTATSKAVENLISYSAFDWEVTKAEERQVLTLLTGDTSPTNTFNDLKKANMLEALIQRVDGAEERLELMQVLGAKLDDASIDSIWGLTVILGDNYNSGFLLNISHDLQTKFRALGLTTRAPAFNTAAFAHVIGKTPTAAFGGSGATGLNPSTRPEIPTIDQAAMAAGIESVRQKYHNPVGDLGAYLGSMTPQDRKDQAVVLLKQPVSSVVPFSYLGNVPSRADVIRAAAGINNLHGPAIAAFILAEQRDQSANEDAKDYQSAVSVLTYNSSIGLGQVVVSTARKNDLFSDLLRAKTLKGVFGNGLFPIHIALLLASDEFNIFAAAKYIRKTASDGAAMTAARLPKTVAKWPGVNFAAYGQNSRNWPDHNIAALGSEYTSTPWDDRLSDWGDFVLEAYRDVVASGVF
;
A
#
# COMPACT_ATOMS: atom_id res chain seq x y z
N MET A 1 -37.07 48.49 -3.05
CA MET A 1 -36.10 47.99 -4.03
C MET A 1 -35.88 49.08 -5.07
N HIS A 2 -34.67 49.64 -5.16
CA HIS A 2 -34.29 50.45 -6.31
C HIS A 2 -34.09 49.49 -7.49
N HIS A 3 -34.93 49.61 -8.53
CA HIS A 3 -34.79 48.87 -9.78
C HIS A 3 -33.56 49.39 -10.53
N GLU A 4 -32.37 48.85 -10.24
CA GLU A 4 -31.30 48.87 -11.22
C GLU A 4 -31.71 47.89 -12.33
N SER A 5 -31.80 48.38 -13.56
CA SER A 5 -32.13 47.54 -14.72
C SER A 5 -30.99 46.58 -15.00
N GLY A 6 -31.18 45.29 -14.73
CA GLY A 6 -30.24 44.24 -15.12
C GLY A 6 -30.04 44.17 -16.63
N ARG A 7 -28.95 43.52 -17.07
CA ARG A 7 -28.61 43.34 -18.49
C ARG A 7 -28.87 41.90 -18.95
N PRO A 8 -29.35 41.69 -20.19
CA PRO A 8 -29.45 40.34 -20.73
C PRO A 8 -28.07 39.70 -20.89
N LEU A 9 -28.03 38.37 -20.90
CA LEU A 9 -26.83 37.62 -21.25
C LEU A 9 -26.37 38.01 -22.67
N CYS A 10 -25.10 38.41 -22.84
CA CYS A 10 -24.61 38.86 -24.14
C CYS A 10 -24.60 37.70 -25.15
N SER A 11 -24.88 37.99 -26.44
CA SER A 11 -25.11 36.95 -27.45
C SER A 11 -24.01 35.89 -27.54
N PRO A 12 -22.69 36.23 -27.55
CA PRO A 12 -21.64 35.22 -27.66
C PRO A 12 -21.59 34.26 -26.46
N ILE A 13 -21.80 34.77 -25.24
CA ILE A 13 -21.80 33.95 -24.02
C ILE A 13 -23.08 33.11 -23.96
N ARG A 14 -24.22 33.68 -24.36
CA ARG A 14 -25.49 32.97 -24.42
C ARG A 14 -25.41 31.79 -25.38
N GLU A 15 -25.00 32.01 -26.62
CA GLU A 15 -24.87 30.94 -27.63
C GLU A 15 -23.91 29.83 -27.17
N PHE A 16 -22.79 30.20 -26.54
CA PHE A 16 -21.83 29.25 -25.98
C PHE A 16 -22.44 28.35 -24.88
N MET A 17 -23.22 28.95 -23.98
CA MET A 17 -23.85 28.24 -22.86
C MET A 17 -25.07 27.43 -23.33
N GLU A 18 -25.93 27.99 -24.18
CA GLU A 18 -27.09 27.29 -24.75
C GLU A 18 -26.67 26.01 -25.50
N ALA A 19 -25.55 26.05 -26.22
CA ALA A 19 -25.01 24.88 -26.92
C ALA A 19 -24.64 23.73 -25.97
N ARG A 20 -24.16 24.03 -24.74
CA ARG A 20 -23.72 23.03 -23.75
C ARG A 20 -24.84 22.60 -22.81
N PHE A 21 -25.74 23.51 -22.48
CA PHE A 21 -26.90 23.24 -21.63
C PHE A 21 -28.08 22.63 -22.39
N HIS A 22 -28.13 22.80 -23.71
CA HIS A 22 -29.30 22.43 -24.54
C HIS A 22 -30.61 23.03 -24.01
N ALA A 23 -30.55 24.27 -23.50
CA ALA A 23 -31.67 24.99 -22.92
C ALA A 23 -31.68 26.43 -23.42
N ASP A 24 -32.87 27.04 -23.54
CA ASP A 24 -33.04 28.45 -23.92
C ASP A 24 -32.67 29.36 -22.74
N LEU A 25 -31.67 30.22 -22.92
CA LEU A 25 -31.19 31.15 -21.88
C LEU A 25 -31.52 32.61 -22.22
N SER A 26 -32.41 32.85 -23.19
CA SER A 26 -32.81 34.20 -23.62
C SER A 26 -33.49 35.03 -22.52
N SER A 27 -34.13 34.37 -21.55
CA SER A 27 -34.78 35.03 -20.40
C SER A 27 -33.82 35.41 -19.26
N VAL A 28 -32.54 35.05 -19.36
CA VAL A 28 -31.57 35.27 -18.26
C VAL A 28 -31.11 36.72 -18.21
N VAL A 29 -31.22 37.32 -17.03
CA VAL A 29 -30.84 38.71 -16.75
C VAL A 29 -29.79 38.74 -15.64
N LEU A 30 -28.66 39.38 -15.92
CA LEU A 30 -27.57 39.59 -14.97
C LEU A 30 -27.72 40.93 -14.26
N HIS A 31 -27.54 40.93 -12.94
CA HIS A 31 -27.49 42.11 -12.09
C HIS A 31 -26.15 42.17 -11.37
N ASP A 32 -25.35 43.19 -11.67
CA ASP A 32 -24.02 43.38 -11.08
C ASP A 32 -23.75 44.86 -10.73
N GLY A 33 -24.83 45.66 -10.66
CA GLY A 33 -24.80 47.04 -10.20
C GLY A 33 -24.60 47.16 -8.69
N PRO A 34 -24.26 48.35 -8.18
CA PRO A 34 -23.97 48.57 -6.76
C PRO A 34 -25.03 48.04 -5.79
N GLY A 35 -26.33 48.16 -6.14
CA GLY A 35 -27.42 47.65 -5.30
C GLY A 35 -27.51 46.12 -5.29
N ALA A 36 -27.38 45.50 -6.45
CA ALA A 36 -27.35 44.04 -6.59
C ALA A 36 -26.14 43.42 -5.87
N ASN A 37 -24.98 44.07 -5.99
CA ASN A 37 -23.75 43.68 -5.32
C ASN A 37 -23.88 43.72 -3.79
N ALA A 38 -24.60 44.70 -3.24
CA ALA A 38 -24.87 44.75 -1.81
C ALA A 38 -25.77 43.60 -1.37
N MET A 39 -26.84 43.32 -2.12
CA MET A 39 -27.78 42.22 -1.83
C MET A 39 -27.10 40.85 -1.79
N ALA A 40 -26.28 40.51 -2.78
CA ALA A 40 -25.58 39.22 -2.79
C ALA A 40 -24.55 39.10 -1.64
N ARG A 41 -23.90 40.20 -1.24
CA ARG A 41 -23.00 40.22 -0.07
C ARG A 41 -23.74 40.08 1.25
N ASP A 42 -24.92 40.68 1.38
CA ASP A 42 -25.72 40.63 2.61
C ASP A 42 -26.18 39.19 2.94
N ILE A 43 -26.30 38.33 1.92
CA ILE A 43 -26.57 36.90 2.06
C ILE A 43 -25.31 36.02 2.03
N GLY A 44 -24.12 36.62 1.95
CA GLY A 44 -22.83 35.91 1.96
C GLY A 44 -22.50 35.12 0.68
N ALA A 45 -23.16 35.39 -0.44
CA ALA A 45 -22.97 34.64 -1.69
C ALA A 45 -22.08 35.40 -2.70
N GLU A 46 -21.31 34.69 -3.53
CA GLU A 46 -20.57 35.30 -4.66
C GLU A 46 -21.49 35.70 -5.81
N ALA A 47 -22.52 34.89 -6.04
CA ALA A 47 -23.67 35.16 -6.88
C ALA A 47 -24.88 34.37 -6.36
N CYS A 48 -26.09 34.76 -6.74
CA CYS A 48 -27.30 33.99 -6.44
C CYS A 48 -28.32 34.09 -7.57
N VAL A 49 -29.24 33.11 -7.62
CA VAL A 49 -30.31 33.05 -8.61
C VAL A 49 -31.68 33.30 -8.00
N VAL A 50 -32.45 34.19 -8.61
CA VAL A 50 -33.88 34.39 -8.33
C VAL A 50 -34.66 34.28 -9.64
N GLY A 51 -35.35 33.15 -9.84
CA GLY A 51 -36.04 32.87 -11.10
C GLY A 51 -35.05 32.77 -12.28
N SER A 52 -35.14 33.72 -13.21
CA SER A 52 -34.18 33.88 -14.34
C SER A 52 -33.15 35.00 -14.12
N HIS A 53 -33.08 35.56 -12.92
CA HIS A 53 -32.16 36.63 -12.58
C HIS A 53 -30.93 36.07 -11.85
N ILE A 54 -29.74 36.45 -12.29
CA ILE A 54 -28.48 36.14 -11.61
C ILE A 54 -27.94 37.44 -11.02
N VAL A 55 -27.75 37.48 -9.70
CA VAL A 55 -27.27 38.64 -8.96
C VAL A 55 -25.85 38.35 -8.48
N PHE A 56 -24.88 39.19 -8.84
CA PHE A 56 -23.49 39.02 -8.43
C PHE A 56 -23.15 39.91 -7.24
N ALA A 57 -22.18 39.51 -6.41
CA ALA A 57 -21.66 40.30 -5.28
C ALA A 57 -20.66 41.39 -5.70
N ARG A 58 -20.23 41.37 -6.96
CA ARG A 58 -19.27 42.29 -7.59
C ARG A 58 -19.56 42.37 -9.10
N PRO A 59 -19.11 43.43 -9.80
CA PRO A 59 -19.23 43.52 -11.25
C PRO A 59 -18.75 42.24 -11.94
N PHE A 60 -19.58 41.65 -12.80
CA PHE A 60 -19.29 40.35 -13.39
C PHE A 60 -18.14 40.47 -14.40
N ALA A 61 -17.00 39.87 -14.07
CA ALA A 61 -15.78 39.93 -14.87
C ALA A 61 -15.66 38.82 -15.93
N GLY A 62 -16.76 38.14 -16.28
CA GLY A 62 -16.75 37.11 -17.32
C GLY A 62 -16.27 35.73 -16.88
N ASN A 63 -16.36 35.39 -15.58
CA ASN A 63 -15.98 34.05 -15.09
C ASN A 63 -16.96 32.97 -15.64
N PRO A 64 -16.52 32.08 -16.53
CA PRO A 64 -17.40 31.10 -17.17
C PRO A 64 -17.85 29.99 -16.21
N GLY A 65 -17.03 29.65 -15.20
CA GLY A 65 -17.35 28.61 -14.21
C GLY A 65 -18.47 29.06 -13.27
N LEU A 66 -18.32 30.26 -12.71
CA LEU A 66 -19.36 30.87 -11.87
C LEU A 66 -20.66 31.04 -12.67
N LEU A 67 -20.57 31.52 -13.91
CA LEU A 67 -21.77 31.68 -14.74
C LEU A 67 -22.44 30.34 -15.06
N ALA A 68 -21.67 29.28 -15.37
CA ALA A 68 -22.23 27.95 -15.58
C ALA A 68 -22.87 27.37 -14.32
N HIS A 69 -22.30 27.63 -13.15
CA HIS A 69 -22.88 27.26 -11.85
C HIS A 69 -24.26 27.91 -11.66
N GLU A 70 -24.33 29.24 -11.77
CA GLU A 70 -25.59 29.97 -11.62
C GLU A 70 -26.62 29.63 -12.71
N LEU A 71 -26.19 29.41 -13.95
CA LEU A 71 -27.10 28.98 -15.02
C LEU A 71 -27.73 27.60 -14.76
N THR A 72 -27.03 26.73 -14.02
CA THR A 72 -27.59 25.45 -13.60
C THR A 72 -28.76 25.66 -12.64
N HIS A 73 -28.62 26.58 -11.70
CA HIS A 73 -29.71 26.98 -10.78
C HIS A 73 -30.89 27.60 -11.52
N VAL A 74 -30.66 28.42 -12.55
CA VAL A 74 -31.73 28.95 -13.43
C VAL A 74 -32.53 27.81 -14.06
N ILE A 75 -31.85 26.78 -14.58
CA ILE A 75 -32.52 25.63 -15.21
C ILE A 75 -33.26 24.81 -14.16
N GLN A 76 -32.67 24.58 -12.99
CA GLN A 76 -33.31 23.87 -11.88
C GLN A 76 -34.56 24.60 -11.35
N ASN A 77 -34.58 25.94 -11.39
CA ASN A 77 -35.76 26.73 -11.05
C ASN A 77 -36.92 26.56 -12.05
N ARG A 78 -36.64 26.16 -13.29
CA ARG A 78 -37.66 25.91 -14.33
C ARG A 78 -38.20 24.47 -14.30
N LEU A 79 -37.51 23.55 -13.62
CA LEU A 79 -37.98 22.18 -13.47
C LEU A 79 -39.14 22.14 -12.45
N PRO A 80 -40.18 21.30 -12.68
CA PRO A 80 -41.26 21.14 -11.71
C PRO A 80 -40.72 20.65 -10.37
N ARG A 81 -40.81 21.48 -9.33
CA ARG A 81 -40.54 21.08 -7.95
C ARG A 81 -41.85 20.52 -7.39
N GLY A 82 -41.84 19.30 -6.86
CA GLY A 82 -43.05 18.58 -6.40
C GLY A 82 -43.75 19.16 -5.17
N VAL A 83 -43.67 20.47 -4.94
CA VAL A 83 -44.34 21.22 -3.86
C VAL A 83 -44.77 22.57 -4.42
N ASP A 84 -46.04 22.93 -4.25
CA ASP A 84 -46.63 24.23 -4.59
C ASP A 84 -45.83 25.35 -3.92
N ARG A 85 -44.97 26.04 -4.68
CA ARG A 85 -44.42 27.35 -4.33
C ARG A 85 -44.75 28.33 -5.46
N SER A 86 -45.19 29.53 -5.10
CA SER A 86 -45.46 30.59 -6.06
C SER A 86 -44.16 31.01 -6.77
N PRO A 87 -44.17 31.28 -8.09
CA PRO A 87 -42.98 31.65 -8.88
C PRO A 87 -42.25 32.93 -8.42
N ASP A 88 -42.89 33.76 -7.60
CA ASP A 88 -42.39 35.07 -7.16
C ASP A 88 -41.91 35.10 -5.69
N GLU A 89 -41.85 33.94 -5.01
CA GLU A 89 -41.36 33.89 -3.63
C GLU A 89 -39.83 33.93 -3.60
N VAL A 90 -39.26 35.01 -3.08
CA VAL A 90 -37.83 35.11 -2.76
C VAL A 90 -37.54 34.07 -1.68
N PRO A 91 -36.59 33.14 -1.87
CA PRO A 91 -36.28 32.15 -0.84
C PRO A 91 -35.82 32.85 0.44
N ASP A 92 -36.53 32.61 1.55
CA ASP A 92 -36.22 33.15 2.89
C ASP A 92 -34.93 32.55 3.49
N SER A 93 -34.23 31.69 2.75
CA SER A 93 -32.99 31.03 3.15
C SER A 93 -32.13 30.70 1.93
N VAL A 94 -30.83 31.00 2.01
CA VAL A 94 -29.80 30.47 1.12
C VAL A 94 -29.76 28.95 1.27
N GLU A 95 -29.80 28.19 0.18
CA GLU A 95 -29.59 26.74 0.27
C GLU A 95 -28.18 26.48 0.80
N PRO A 96 -27.98 25.50 1.70
CA PRO A 96 -26.64 25.15 2.15
C PRO A 96 -25.73 24.83 0.96
N ASP A 97 -24.46 25.26 0.99
CA ASP A 97 -23.45 24.96 -0.05
C ASP A 97 -23.35 23.48 -0.45
N ASP A 98 -23.80 22.57 0.43
CA ASP A 98 -23.82 21.13 0.21
C ASP A 98 -25.20 20.58 -0.24
N SER A 99 -26.10 21.43 -0.74
CA SER A 99 -27.39 20.97 -1.26
C SER A 99 -27.20 20.09 -2.52
N PRO A 100 -28.13 19.17 -2.82
CA PRO A 100 -28.11 18.43 -4.08
C PRO A 100 -28.15 19.33 -5.32
N ALA A 101 -28.75 20.53 -5.22
CA ALA A 101 -28.75 21.50 -6.29
C ALA A 101 -27.36 22.13 -6.48
N GLU A 102 -26.70 22.53 -5.38
CA GLU A 102 -25.34 23.09 -5.40
C GLU A 102 -24.29 22.10 -5.93
N ARG A 103 -24.41 20.81 -5.59
CA ARG A 103 -23.52 19.77 -6.14
C ARG A 103 -23.72 19.58 -7.63
N GLU A 104 -24.97 19.59 -8.08
CA GLU A 104 -25.28 19.46 -9.50
C GLU A 104 -24.79 20.67 -10.28
N ALA A 105 -24.94 21.88 -9.72
CA ALA A 105 -24.42 23.11 -10.30
C ALA A 105 -22.89 23.07 -10.44
N ARG A 106 -22.17 22.60 -9.41
CA ARG A 106 -20.71 22.42 -9.47
C ARG A 106 -20.28 21.38 -10.51
N ARG A 107 -20.93 20.21 -10.52
CA ARG A 107 -20.69 19.14 -11.50
C ARG A 107 -20.89 19.63 -12.94
N VAL A 108 -21.93 20.43 -13.18
CA VAL A 108 -22.24 20.96 -14.51
C VAL A 108 -21.23 22.04 -14.91
N ALA A 109 -20.86 22.93 -13.99
CA ALA A 109 -19.84 23.94 -14.22
C ALA A 109 -18.50 23.31 -14.62
N ASP A 110 -18.03 22.31 -13.87
CA ASP A 110 -16.77 21.60 -14.16
C ASP A 110 -16.78 20.93 -15.54
N ARG A 111 -17.90 20.31 -15.92
CA ARG A 111 -18.06 19.69 -17.26
C ARG A 111 -18.00 20.71 -18.37
N ILE A 112 -18.66 21.86 -18.20
CA ILE A 112 -18.69 22.93 -19.18
C ILE A 112 -17.29 23.54 -19.37
N LEU A 113 -16.56 23.74 -18.26
CA LEU A 113 -15.17 24.20 -18.27
C LEU A 113 -14.24 23.20 -18.97
N ALA A 114 -14.47 21.89 -18.79
CA ALA A 114 -13.77 20.83 -19.51
C ALA A 114 -14.19 20.67 -20.99
N GLY A 115 -15.08 21.52 -21.49
CA GLY A 115 -15.53 21.51 -22.89
C GLY A 115 -16.64 20.50 -23.20
N ALA A 116 -17.21 19.84 -22.20
CA ALA A 116 -18.31 18.89 -22.35
C ALA A 116 -19.69 19.56 -22.20
N ASN A 117 -20.75 18.85 -22.61
CA ASN A 117 -22.14 19.28 -22.37
C ASN A 117 -22.55 19.04 -20.91
N ALA A 118 -23.52 19.83 -20.43
CA ALA A 118 -24.05 19.79 -19.06
C ALA A 118 -24.61 18.41 -18.67
N GLY A 119 -25.17 17.68 -19.64
CA GLY A 119 -25.89 16.42 -19.41
C GLY A 119 -27.27 16.65 -18.80
N THR A 120 -27.91 15.61 -18.29
CA THR A 120 -29.21 15.72 -17.61
C THR A 120 -29.04 16.48 -16.29
N ILE A 121 -29.71 17.62 -16.15
CA ILE A 121 -29.73 18.42 -14.91
C ILE A 121 -30.85 17.91 -14.03
N THR A 122 -30.53 17.55 -12.78
CA THR A 122 -31.50 16.99 -11.83
C THR A 122 -31.80 17.94 -10.67
N CYS A 123 -33.01 17.83 -10.11
CA CYS A 123 -33.42 18.49 -8.88
C CYS A 123 -33.63 17.38 -7.83
N SER A 124 -32.57 16.90 -7.19
CA SER A 124 -32.66 15.76 -6.26
C SER A 124 -33.11 16.23 -4.87
N LEU A 125 -34.33 15.90 -4.44
CA LEU A 125 -34.82 16.08 -3.06
C LEU A 125 -34.30 15.03 -2.07
N ASN A 126 -33.54 14.03 -2.54
CA ASN A 126 -32.95 13.03 -1.65
C ASN A 126 -31.55 13.51 -1.24
N ALA A 127 -31.47 14.15 -0.07
CA ALA A 127 -30.21 14.30 0.64
C ALA A 127 -29.69 12.89 0.96
N VAL A 128 -28.79 12.36 0.13
CA VAL A 128 -28.04 11.15 0.47
C VAL A 128 -27.22 11.49 1.72
N ALA A 129 -27.55 10.89 2.86
CA ALA A 129 -26.80 11.07 4.09
C ALA A 129 -25.36 10.60 3.87
N ARG A 130 -24.46 11.56 3.68
CA ARG A 130 -23.03 11.32 3.47
C ARG A 130 -22.31 11.24 4.81
N THR A 131 -21.30 10.39 4.87
CA THR A 131 -20.33 10.36 5.96
C THR A 131 -19.60 11.71 6.08
N ALA A 132 -19.31 12.13 7.32
CA ALA A 132 -18.54 13.35 7.59
C ALA A 132 -17.16 13.32 6.90
N THR A 133 -16.50 12.16 6.92
CA THR A 133 -15.22 11.92 6.21
C THR A 133 -15.36 12.22 4.71
N SER A 134 -16.40 11.71 4.04
CA SER A 134 -16.54 11.92 2.59
C SER A 134 -16.75 13.39 2.23
N LYS A 135 -17.49 14.15 3.05
CA LYS A 135 -17.70 15.58 2.85
C LYS A 135 -16.39 16.35 3.00
N ALA A 136 -15.64 16.06 4.08
CA ALA A 136 -14.37 16.71 4.33
C ALA A 136 -13.34 16.40 3.24
N VAL A 137 -13.23 15.13 2.82
CA VAL A 137 -12.34 14.73 1.73
C VAL A 137 -12.74 15.40 0.42
N GLU A 138 -14.02 15.43 0.05
CA GLU A 138 -14.48 16.13 -1.15
C GLU A 138 -14.11 17.61 -1.14
N ASN A 139 -14.29 18.31 -0.02
CA ASN A 139 -13.93 19.71 0.10
C ASN A 139 -12.43 19.93 -0.10
N LEU A 140 -11.59 19.08 0.51
CA LEU A 140 -10.13 19.19 0.44
C LEU A 140 -9.56 18.88 -0.95
N ILE A 141 -10.24 18.03 -1.73
CA ILE A 141 -9.76 17.65 -3.07
C ILE A 141 -10.48 18.40 -4.19
N SER A 142 -11.44 19.28 -3.91
CA SER A 142 -12.18 20.05 -4.91
C SER A 142 -11.46 21.34 -5.25
N TYR A 143 -11.42 21.70 -6.54
CA TYR A 143 -10.89 23.01 -6.94
C TYR A 143 -11.87 24.13 -6.63
N SER A 144 -11.32 25.33 -6.40
CA SER A 144 -12.07 26.58 -6.33
C SER A 144 -11.53 27.59 -7.34
N ALA A 145 -12.23 28.71 -7.53
CA ALA A 145 -11.83 29.75 -8.48
C ALA A 145 -10.43 30.35 -8.23
N PHE A 146 -9.88 30.16 -7.02
CA PHE A 146 -8.56 30.65 -6.62
C PHE A 146 -7.62 29.52 -6.16
N ASP A 147 -8.07 28.27 -6.25
CA ASP A 147 -7.39 27.11 -5.70
C ASP A 147 -7.46 25.94 -6.69
N TRP A 148 -6.40 25.80 -7.47
CA TRP A 148 -6.30 24.92 -8.63
C TRP A 148 -5.31 23.77 -8.40
N GLU A 149 -4.86 23.61 -7.15
CA GLU A 149 -3.90 22.60 -6.71
C GLU A 149 -4.37 22.08 -5.35
N VAL A 150 -4.23 20.77 -5.11
CA VAL A 150 -4.38 20.24 -3.74
C VAL A 150 -3.01 20.31 -3.11
N THR A 151 -2.88 21.10 -2.05
CA THR A 151 -1.60 21.27 -1.37
C THR A 151 -1.21 20.00 -0.62
N LYS A 152 0.10 19.79 -0.40
CA LYS A 152 0.59 18.69 0.45
C LYS A 152 -0.05 18.66 1.85
N ALA A 153 -0.39 19.83 2.39
CA ALA A 153 -1.06 19.92 3.69
C ALA A 153 -2.49 19.34 3.63
N GLU A 154 -3.21 19.60 2.54
CA GLU A 154 -4.55 19.06 2.30
C GLU A 154 -4.48 17.56 1.99
N GLU A 155 -3.52 17.11 1.19
CA GLU A 155 -3.27 15.68 0.98
C GLU A 155 -3.06 14.94 2.32
N ARG A 156 -2.27 15.53 3.23
CA ARG A 156 -2.06 14.96 4.57
C ARG A 156 -3.31 15.00 5.45
N GLN A 157 -4.15 16.01 5.32
CA GLN A 157 -5.45 16.03 6.01
C GLN A 157 -6.38 14.93 5.46
N VAL A 158 -6.42 14.73 4.13
CA VAL A 158 -7.17 13.64 3.50
C VAL A 158 -6.72 12.28 4.04
N LEU A 159 -5.42 12.02 4.08
CA LEU A 159 -4.87 10.76 4.60
C LEU A 159 -5.21 10.55 6.08
N THR A 160 -5.14 11.61 6.90
CA THR A 160 -5.52 11.57 8.32
C THR A 160 -7.00 11.21 8.49
N LEU A 161 -7.88 11.83 7.69
CA LEU A 161 -9.32 11.57 7.69
C LEU A 161 -9.63 10.12 7.30
N LEU A 162 -9.04 9.63 6.20
CA LEU A 162 -9.28 8.26 5.71
C LEU A 162 -8.71 7.20 6.66
N THR A 163 -7.56 7.47 7.30
CA THR A 163 -6.97 6.57 8.29
C THR A 163 -7.86 6.43 9.53
N GLY A 164 -8.38 7.55 10.04
CA GLY A 164 -9.27 7.59 11.21
C GLY A 164 -10.72 7.21 10.92
N ASP A 165 -11.08 6.95 9.66
CA ASP A 165 -12.46 6.70 9.25
C ASP A 165 -13.02 5.39 9.85
N THR A 166 -14.15 5.48 10.51
CA THR A 166 -14.85 4.32 11.10
C THR A 166 -15.84 3.67 10.14
N SER A 167 -16.16 4.30 9.00
CA SER A 167 -17.10 3.80 7.99
C SER A 167 -16.56 3.88 6.56
N PRO A 168 -15.37 3.30 6.29
CA PRO A 168 -14.62 3.48 5.04
C PRO A 168 -15.40 3.09 3.78
N THR A 169 -16.14 1.98 3.79
CA THR A 169 -16.97 1.57 2.64
C THR A 169 -18.07 2.58 2.34
N ASN A 170 -18.70 3.17 3.36
CA ASN A 170 -19.73 4.19 3.16
C ASN A 170 -19.12 5.48 2.60
N THR A 171 -17.99 5.92 3.16
CA THR A 171 -17.23 7.07 2.66
C THR A 171 -16.80 6.88 1.22
N PHE A 172 -16.30 5.70 0.87
CA PHE A 172 -15.95 5.35 -0.50
C PHE A 172 -17.16 5.41 -1.43
N ASN A 173 -18.30 4.83 -1.03
CA ASN A 173 -19.52 4.85 -1.82
C ASN A 173 -20.08 6.27 -2.02
N ASP A 174 -19.95 7.14 -1.02
CA ASP A 174 -20.30 8.56 -1.13
C ASP A 174 -19.42 9.26 -2.18
N LEU A 175 -18.10 9.11 -2.09
CA LEU A 175 -17.15 9.68 -3.05
C LEU A 175 -17.37 9.13 -4.47
N LYS A 176 -17.68 7.84 -4.60
CA LYS A 176 -18.04 7.21 -5.88
C LYS A 176 -19.29 7.84 -6.49
N LYS A 177 -20.36 8.01 -5.71
CA LYS A 177 -21.60 8.66 -6.17
C LYS A 177 -21.39 10.13 -6.55
N ALA A 178 -20.45 10.80 -5.88
CA ALA A 178 -20.06 12.17 -6.18
C ALA A 178 -19.09 12.30 -7.36
N ASN A 179 -18.66 11.19 -7.99
CA ASN A 179 -17.61 11.15 -9.02
C ASN A 179 -16.24 11.68 -8.55
N MET A 180 -15.95 11.58 -7.26
CA MET A 180 -14.73 12.11 -6.65
C MET A 180 -13.60 11.07 -6.51
N LEU A 181 -13.81 9.81 -6.89
CA LEU A 181 -12.76 8.78 -6.77
C LEU A 181 -11.57 9.03 -7.69
N GLU A 182 -11.83 9.42 -8.94
CA GLU A 182 -10.76 9.77 -9.88
C GLU A 182 -9.99 11.00 -9.37
N ALA A 183 -10.70 12.03 -8.92
CA ALA A 183 -10.09 13.21 -8.31
C ALA A 183 -9.22 12.86 -7.10
N LEU A 184 -9.68 11.98 -6.20
CA LEU A 184 -8.88 11.52 -5.05
C LEU A 184 -7.57 10.84 -5.50
N ILE A 185 -7.67 9.95 -6.50
CA ILE A 185 -6.53 9.20 -7.04
C ILE A 185 -5.65 10.05 -7.96
N GLN A 186 -6.10 11.19 -8.48
CA GLN A 186 -5.27 12.07 -9.30
C GLN A 186 -4.67 13.23 -8.50
N ARG A 187 -5.34 13.70 -7.44
CA ARG A 187 -4.97 14.93 -6.73
C ARG A 187 -4.19 14.71 -5.43
N VAL A 188 -4.20 13.50 -4.87
CA VAL A 188 -3.27 13.13 -3.77
C VAL A 188 -1.93 12.64 -4.34
N ASP A 189 -1.32 13.43 -5.21
CA ASP A 189 -0.27 13.03 -6.16
C ASP A 189 1.16 13.14 -5.64
N GLY A 190 1.34 13.58 -4.39
CA GLY A 190 2.60 13.42 -3.69
C GLY A 190 3.07 11.95 -3.76
N ALA A 191 4.33 11.73 -4.09
CA ALA A 191 4.84 10.37 -4.27
C ALA A 191 4.67 9.50 -3.02
N GLU A 192 4.87 10.05 -1.82
CA GLU A 192 4.65 9.34 -0.56
C GLU A 192 3.16 9.27 -0.20
N GLU A 193 2.42 10.36 -0.41
CA GLU A 193 1.00 10.48 -0.12
C GLU A 193 0.15 9.52 -0.96
N ARG A 194 0.47 9.36 -2.25
CA ARG A 194 -0.15 8.39 -3.15
C ARG A 194 0.07 6.96 -2.68
N LEU A 195 1.30 6.62 -2.26
CA LEU A 195 1.63 5.29 -1.73
C LEU A 195 0.85 5.00 -0.45
N GLU A 196 0.79 5.97 0.46
CA GLU A 196 0.03 5.86 1.70
C GLU A 196 -1.48 5.73 1.43
N LEU A 197 -2.02 6.53 0.51
CA LEU A 197 -3.42 6.44 0.10
C LEU A 197 -3.78 5.03 -0.34
N MET A 198 -2.99 4.43 -1.24
CA MET A 198 -3.25 3.07 -1.73
C MET A 198 -3.26 2.03 -0.61
N GLN A 199 -2.34 2.16 0.35
CA GLN A 199 -2.23 1.23 1.47
C GLN A 199 -3.37 1.39 2.49
N VAL A 200 -3.76 2.63 2.81
CA VAL A 200 -4.89 2.93 3.71
C VAL A 200 -6.20 2.45 3.10
N LEU A 201 -6.44 2.73 1.82
CA LEU A 201 -7.61 2.22 1.09
C LEU A 201 -7.60 0.68 1.07
N GLY A 202 -6.45 0.06 0.78
CA GLY A 202 -6.26 -1.39 0.80
C GLY A 202 -6.64 -2.01 2.14
N ALA A 203 -6.15 -1.43 3.24
CA ALA A 203 -6.39 -1.94 4.58
C ALA A 203 -7.86 -1.88 5.02
N LYS A 204 -8.61 -0.89 4.55
CA LYS A 204 -9.91 -0.50 5.10
C LYS A 204 -11.12 -0.87 4.24
N LEU A 205 -10.94 -0.99 2.93
CA LEU A 205 -12.05 -1.23 2.00
C LEU A 205 -12.34 -2.72 1.81
N ASP A 206 -13.58 -3.01 1.42
CA ASP A 206 -14.02 -4.34 1.01
C ASP A 206 -13.61 -4.69 -0.43
N ASP A 207 -13.81 -5.96 -0.80
CA ASP A 207 -13.47 -6.51 -2.11
C ASP A 207 -14.07 -5.71 -3.29
N ALA A 208 -15.33 -5.30 -3.18
CA ALA A 208 -16.03 -4.62 -4.28
C ALA A 208 -15.49 -3.20 -4.50
N SER A 209 -15.14 -2.52 -3.41
CA SER A 209 -14.49 -1.22 -3.43
C SER A 209 -13.06 -1.30 -3.99
N ILE A 210 -12.27 -2.29 -3.58
CA ILE A 210 -10.91 -2.52 -4.13
C ILE A 210 -10.97 -2.80 -5.63
N ASP A 211 -11.90 -3.63 -6.07
CA ASP A 211 -12.09 -3.94 -7.50
C ASP A 211 -12.45 -2.71 -8.33
N SER A 212 -13.23 -1.78 -7.74
CA SER A 212 -13.56 -0.50 -8.38
C SER A 212 -12.32 0.39 -8.54
N ILE A 213 -11.48 0.51 -7.50
CA ILE A 213 -10.27 1.34 -7.54
C ILE A 213 -9.22 0.74 -8.49
N TRP A 214 -9.04 -0.57 -8.45
CA TRP A 214 -8.10 -1.26 -9.32
C TRP A 214 -8.36 -0.95 -10.80
N GLY A 215 -9.62 -1.01 -11.23
CA GLY A 215 -10.01 -0.61 -12.58
C GLY A 215 -9.62 0.83 -12.92
N LEU A 216 -9.78 1.76 -11.97
CA LEU A 216 -9.39 3.16 -12.15
C LEU A 216 -7.87 3.32 -12.27
N THR A 217 -7.07 2.71 -11.39
CA THR A 217 -5.60 2.84 -11.41
C THR A 217 -4.99 2.38 -12.75
N VAL A 218 -5.58 1.35 -13.37
CA VAL A 218 -5.17 0.88 -14.71
C VAL A 218 -5.52 1.90 -15.80
N ILE A 219 -6.71 2.51 -15.74
CA ILE A 219 -7.17 3.50 -16.74
C ILE A 219 -6.34 4.78 -16.67
N LEU A 220 -5.97 5.21 -15.46
CA LEU A 220 -5.25 6.46 -15.24
C LEU A 220 -3.77 6.41 -15.63
N GLY A 221 -3.25 5.24 -16.01
CA GLY A 221 -1.83 5.07 -16.31
C GLY A 221 -0.93 5.35 -15.09
N ASP A 222 -1.49 5.22 -13.88
CA ASP A 222 -0.75 5.33 -12.64
C ASP A 222 0.38 4.29 -12.64
N ASN A 223 1.53 4.63 -12.07
CA ASN A 223 2.69 3.74 -12.00
C ASN A 223 2.21 2.37 -11.51
N TYR A 224 2.49 1.30 -12.26
CA TYR A 224 1.95 -0.06 -12.04
C TYR A 224 2.04 -0.56 -10.59
N ASN A 225 2.91 0.02 -9.78
CA ASN A 225 3.07 -0.24 -8.36
C ASN A 225 1.90 0.24 -7.48
N SER A 226 1.24 1.36 -7.78
CA SER A 226 0.18 1.94 -6.91
C SER A 226 -0.99 0.97 -6.71
N GLY A 227 -1.56 0.46 -7.80
CA GLY A 227 -2.61 -0.55 -7.72
C GLY A 227 -2.12 -1.88 -7.14
N PHE A 228 -0.86 -2.24 -7.36
CA PHE A 228 -0.28 -3.45 -6.76
C PHE A 228 -0.20 -3.33 -5.24
N LEU A 229 0.26 -2.18 -4.73
CA LEU A 229 0.31 -1.86 -3.30
C LEU A 229 -1.08 -1.85 -2.65
N LEU A 230 -2.09 -1.32 -3.35
CA LEU A 230 -3.49 -1.41 -2.93
C LEU A 230 -3.92 -2.86 -2.70
N ASN A 231 -3.71 -3.74 -3.68
CA ASN A 231 -4.13 -5.13 -3.62
C ASN A 231 -3.37 -5.94 -2.56
N ILE A 232 -2.05 -5.81 -2.48
CA ILE A 232 -1.28 -6.55 -1.48
C ILE A 232 -1.58 -6.05 -0.07
N SER A 233 -1.87 -4.76 0.13
CA SER A 233 -2.32 -4.22 1.41
C SER A 233 -3.66 -4.82 1.81
N HIS A 234 -4.60 -4.88 0.87
CA HIS A 234 -5.91 -5.46 1.13
C HIS A 234 -5.82 -6.96 1.47
N ASP A 235 -5.12 -7.73 0.65
CA ASP A 235 -4.96 -9.18 0.83
C ASP A 235 -4.27 -9.48 2.16
N LEU A 236 -3.17 -8.77 2.45
CA LEU A 236 -2.42 -8.92 3.69
C LEU A 236 -3.31 -8.63 4.90
N GLN A 237 -3.97 -7.48 4.94
CA GLN A 237 -4.77 -7.08 6.11
C GLN A 237 -5.99 -7.98 6.29
N THR A 238 -6.62 -8.43 5.20
CA THR A 238 -7.69 -9.43 5.27
C THR A 238 -7.18 -10.74 5.85
N LYS A 239 -6.01 -11.22 5.42
CA LYS A 239 -5.42 -12.43 5.98
C LYS A 239 -4.99 -12.26 7.43
N PHE A 240 -4.38 -11.14 7.79
CA PHE A 240 -3.90 -10.86 9.14
C PHE A 240 -5.06 -10.74 10.13
N ARG A 241 -6.17 -10.10 9.75
CA ARG A 241 -7.41 -10.12 10.55
C ARG A 241 -7.92 -11.54 10.79
N ALA A 242 -7.94 -12.39 9.76
CA ALA A 242 -8.36 -13.79 9.88
C ALA A 242 -7.41 -14.61 10.78
N LEU A 243 -6.15 -14.21 10.89
CA LEU A 243 -5.14 -14.82 11.76
C LEU A 243 -5.02 -14.17 13.14
N GLY A 244 -5.79 -13.10 13.42
CA GLY A 244 -5.71 -12.35 14.68
C GLY A 244 -4.47 -11.47 14.83
N LEU A 245 -3.73 -11.19 13.75
CA LEU A 245 -2.54 -10.32 13.74
C LEU A 245 -2.92 -8.83 13.59
N THR A 246 -3.70 -8.32 14.55
CA THR A 246 -4.22 -6.93 14.50
C THR A 246 -3.65 -6.05 15.61
N THR A 247 -2.72 -6.56 16.42
CA THR A 247 -2.15 -5.87 17.57
C THR A 247 -0.75 -5.37 17.28
N ARG A 248 -0.47 -4.15 17.73
CA ARG A 248 0.88 -3.58 17.69
C ARG A 248 1.86 -4.38 18.55
N ALA A 249 3.06 -4.59 18.01
CA ALA A 249 4.19 -5.11 18.78
C ALA A 249 4.47 -4.23 20.02
N PRO A 250 4.90 -4.82 21.15
CA PRO A 250 5.49 -4.06 22.23
C PRO A 250 6.68 -3.23 21.74
N ALA A 251 6.90 -2.06 22.35
CA ALA A 251 8.07 -1.25 22.04
C ALA A 251 9.36 -2.06 22.29
N PHE A 252 10.26 -2.07 21.31
CA PHE A 252 11.53 -2.79 21.37
C PHE A 252 12.70 -1.83 21.22
N ASN A 253 13.58 -1.79 22.22
CA ASN A 253 14.77 -0.94 22.21
C ASN A 253 15.96 -1.69 21.60
N THR A 254 16.14 -1.58 20.29
CA THR A 254 17.29 -2.15 19.57
C THR A 254 18.64 -1.62 20.06
N ALA A 255 18.71 -0.39 20.57
CA ALA A 255 19.96 0.20 21.03
C ALA A 255 20.58 -0.56 22.23
N ALA A 256 19.76 -1.23 23.04
CA ALA A 256 20.24 -2.08 24.13
C ALA A 256 21.02 -3.33 23.64
N PHE A 257 20.93 -3.64 22.34
CA PHE A 257 21.58 -4.79 21.71
C PHE A 257 22.64 -4.37 20.68
N ALA A 258 23.12 -3.13 20.74
CA ALA A 258 24.11 -2.60 19.80
C ALA A 258 25.48 -3.33 19.84
N HIS A 259 25.72 -4.19 20.84
CA HIS A 259 26.91 -5.04 20.91
C HIS A 259 26.88 -6.23 19.95
N VAL A 260 25.69 -6.71 19.56
CA VAL A 260 25.56 -7.86 18.63
C VAL A 260 25.21 -7.46 17.20
N ILE A 261 24.84 -6.20 16.96
CA ILE A 261 24.47 -5.70 15.62
C ILE A 261 25.72 -5.27 14.85
N GLY A 262 25.85 -5.77 13.61
CA GLY A 262 26.92 -5.40 12.69
C GLY A 262 26.94 -3.90 12.41
N LYS A 263 28.11 -3.26 12.61
CA LYS A 263 28.26 -1.79 12.56
C LYS A 263 28.81 -1.24 11.24
N THR A 264 29.45 -2.09 10.44
CA THR A 264 29.97 -1.70 9.13
C THR A 264 29.08 -2.27 8.03
N PRO A 265 29.09 -1.69 6.81
CA PRO A 265 28.23 -2.18 5.73
C PRO A 265 28.46 -3.65 5.34
N THR A 266 29.65 -4.19 5.64
CA THR A 266 30.06 -5.57 5.35
C THR A 266 30.06 -6.46 6.60
N ALA A 267 29.64 -5.97 7.77
CA ALA A 267 29.63 -6.78 8.98
C ALA A 267 28.52 -7.83 8.96
N ALA A 268 28.84 -9.03 9.45
CA ALA A 268 27.87 -10.08 9.75
C ALA A 268 26.80 -9.57 10.74
N PHE A 269 25.58 -10.12 10.63
CA PHE A 269 24.41 -9.66 11.37
C PHE A 269 24.21 -8.13 11.27
N GLY A 270 24.42 -7.58 10.07
CA GLY A 270 24.23 -6.16 9.72
C GLY A 270 23.06 -5.90 8.76
N GLY A 271 22.41 -6.97 8.30
CA GLY A 271 21.27 -6.94 7.39
C GLY A 271 19.96 -6.43 8.01
N SER A 272 18.88 -6.59 7.25
CA SER A 272 17.52 -6.16 7.59
C SER A 272 16.98 -6.85 8.85
N GLY A 273 17.36 -8.11 9.09
CA GLY A 273 17.04 -8.85 10.31
C GLY A 273 17.61 -8.22 11.57
N ALA A 274 18.83 -7.69 11.50
CA ALA A 274 19.46 -7.04 12.65
C ALA A 274 19.02 -5.59 12.82
N THR A 275 18.87 -4.85 11.72
CA THR A 275 18.73 -3.38 11.72
C THR A 275 17.29 -2.88 11.58
N GLY A 276 16.36 -3.72 11.10
CA GLY A 276 15.00 -3.31 10.73
C GLY A 276 14.92 -2.46 9.45
N LEU A 277 16.07 -2.12 8.84
CA LEU A 277 16.12 -1.34 7.61
C LEU A 277 15.73 -2.22 6.42
N ASN A 278 14.69 -1.80 5.69
CA ASN A 278 14.16 -2.56 4.57
C ASN A 278 15.20 -2.63 3.41
N PRO A 279 15.43 -3.80 2.79
CA PRO A 279 16.29 -3.92 1.61
C PRO A 279 15.92 -2.95 0.49
N SER A 280 14.63 -2.66 0.28
CA SER A 280 14.16 -1.77 -0.78
C SER A 280 14.47 -0.29 -0.55
N THR A 281 14.85 0.07 0.68
CA THR A 281 15.20 1.43 1.08
C THR A 281 16.71 1.60 1.35
N ARG A 282 17.51 0.56 1.10
CA ARG A 282 18.96 0.65 1.24
C ARG A 282 19.52 1.69 0.25
N PRO A 283 20.60 2.42 0.62
CA PRO A 283 21.25 3.35 -0.29
C PRO A 283 21.66 2.68 -1.61
N GLU A 284 21.60 3.43 -2.71
CA GLU A 284 22.04 2.95 -4.00
C GLU A 284 23.51 2.54 -3.97
N ILE A 285 23.84 1.39 -4.56
CA ILE A 285 25.22 0.95 -4.70
C ILE A 285 25.97 1.95 -5.59
N PRO A 286 27.15 2.46 -5.19
CA PRO A 286 27.90 3.40 -6.01
C PRO A 286 28.11 2.86 -7.44
N THR A 287 27.87 3.70 -8.46
CA THR A 287 27.95 3.28 -9.87
C THR A 287 29.31 2.66 -10.22
N ILE A 288 30.39 3.12 -9.59
CA ILE A 288 31.74 2.54 -9.75
C ILE A 288 31.82 1.09 -9.23
N ASP A 289 31.16 0.80 -8.11
CA ASP A 289 31.11 -0.53 -7.54
C ASP A 289 30.21 -1.44 -8.39
N GLN A 290 29.08 -0.94 -8.90
CA GLN A 290 28.22 -1.68 -9.85
C GLN A 290 29.01 -2.09 -11.09
N ALA A 291 29.74 -1.15 -11.70
CA ALA A 291 30.57 -1.42 -12.89
C ALA A 291 31.71 -2.40 -12.59
N ALA A 292 32.38 -2.26 -11.44
CA ALA A 292 33.45 -3.15 -11.02
C ALA A 292 32.94 -4.59 -10.76
N MET A 293 31.77 -4.76 -10.15
CA MET A 293 31.14 -6.08 -9.96
C MET A 293 30.78 -6.73 -11.31
N ALA A 294 30.23 -5.95 -12.24
CA ALA A 294 29.93 -6.40 -13.60
C ALA A 294 31.20 -6.79 -14.37
N ALA A 295 32.30 -6.05 -14.18
CA ALA A 295 33.62 -6.35 -14.74
C ALA A 295 34.36 -7.51 -14.05
N GLY A 296 33.81 -8.10 -12.99
CA GLY A 296 34.42 -9.24 -12.31
C GLY A 296 35.53 -8.90 -11.33
N ILE A 297 35.60 -7.66 -10.83
CA ILE A 297 36.59 -7.26 -9.84
C ILE A 297 36.27 -7.88 -8.48
N GLU A 298 37.03 -8.91 -8.12
CA GLU A 298 36.76 -9.75 -6.95
C GLU A 298 36.79 -8.99 -5.62
N SER A 299 37.72 -8.06 -5.45
CA SER A 299 37.82 -7.23 -4.23
C SER A 299 36.59 -6.34 -4.02
N VAL A 300 35.84 -6.01 -5.07
CA VAL A 300 34.57 -5.28 -4.96
C VAL A 300 33.42 -6.26 -4.73
N ARG A 301 33.38 -7.40 -5.43
CA ARG A 301 32.35 -8.44 -5.21
C ARG A 301 32.31 -8.92 -3.76
N GLN A 302 33.47 -9.08 -3.12
CA GLN A 302 33.58 -9.46 -1.72
C GLN A 302 32.94 -8.44 -0.75
N LYS A 303 32.80 -7.16 -1.13
CA LYS A 303 32.11 -6.15 -0.31
C LYS A 303 30.59 -6.36 -0.23
N TYR A 304 30.03 -7.14 -1.16
CA TYR A 304 28.58 -7.36 -1.31
C TYR A 304 28.20 -8.85 -1.24
N HIS A 305 29.15 -9.71 -0.83
CA HIS A 305 28.94 -11.13 -0.56
C HIS A 305 28.65 -11.37 0.92
N ASN A 306 28.16 -12.58 1.19
CA ASN A 306 28.04 -13.19 2.52
C ASN A 306 29.28 -12.86 3.38
N PRO A 307 29.09 -12.26 4.57
CA PRO A 307 30.18 -11.81 5.42
C PRO A 307 30.84 -12.94 6.23
N VAL A 308 30.22 -14.11 6.37
CA VAL A 308 30.74 -15.23 7.17
C VAL A 308 31.38 -16.28 6.26
N GLY A 309 32.69 -16.48 6.43
CA GLY A 309 33.41 -17.57 5.76
C GLY A 309 33.34 -18.89 6.53
N ASP A 310 33.92 -18.92 7.73
CA ASP A 310 33.91 -20.09 8.61
C ASP A 310 32.79 -19.95 9.66
N LEU A 311 31.72 -20.71 9.47
CA LEU A 311 30.52 -20.68 10.31
C LEU A 311 30.82 -21.07 11.77
N GLY A 312 31.72 -22.04 11.97
CA GLY A 312 32.10 -22.52 13.30
C GLY A 312 32.94 -21.49 14.04
N ALA A 313 33.92 -20.88 13.36
CA ALA A 313 34.72 -19.80 13.92
C ALA A 313 33.86 -18.57 14.25
N TYR A 314 32.88 -18.24 13.40
CA TYR A 314 31.93 -17.15 13.66
C TYR A 314 31.12 -17.40 14.94
N LEU A 315 30.50 -18.58 15.08
CA LEU A 315 29.77 -18.92 16.31
C LEU A 315 30.70 -18.96 17.54
N GLY A 316 31.91 -19.49 17.39
CA GLY A 316 32.91 -19.57 18.46
C GLY A 316 33.46 -18.21 18.90
N SER A 317 33.30 -17.16 18.09
CA SER A 317 33.68 -15.79 18.43
C SER A 317 32.69 -15.08 19.36
N MET A 318 31.48 -15.62 19.52
CA MET A 318 30.40 -15.05 20.31
C MET A 318 30.16 -15.81 21.61
N THR A 319 29.72 -15.10 22.65
CA THR A 319 29.24 -15.76 23.86
C THR A 319 27.85 -16.40 23.61
N PRO A 320 27.42 -17.37 24.42
CA PRO A 320 26.05 -17.88 24.37
C PRO A 320 25.00 -16.78 24.60
N GLN A 321 25.33 -15.71 25.32
CA GLN A 321 24.42 -14.58 25.51
C GLN A 321 24.31 -13.75 24.23
N ASP A 322 25.42 -13.46 23.56
CA ASP A 322 25.41 -12.73 22.27
C ASP A 322 24.57 -13.47 21.23
N ARG A 323 24.71 -14.80 21.15
CA ARG A 323 23.92 -15.64 20.24
C ARG A 323 22.41 -15.55 20.50
N LYS A 324 21.99 -15.55 21.78
CA LYS A 324 20.59 -15.35 22.17
C LYS A 324 20.12 -13.92 21.91
N ASP A 325 20.97 -12.94 22.16
CA ASP A 325 20.67 -11.52 21.94
C ASP A 325 20.42 -11.24 20.46
N GLN A 326 21.16 -11.86 19.53
CA GLN A 326 20.84 -11.81 18.10
C GLN A 326 19.45 -12.37 17.79
N ALA A 327 19.06 -13.50 18.40
CA ALA A 327 17.72 -14.05 18.23
C ALA A 327 16.64 -13.09 18.77
N VAL A 328 16.88 -12.45 19.93
CA VAL A 328 15.97 -11.45 20.50
C VAL A 328 15.83 -10.23 19.59
N VAL A 329 16.94 -9.70 19.08
CA VAL A 329 16.95 -8.58 18.12
C VAL A 329 16.13 -8.93 16.89
N LEU A 330 16.40 -10.09 16.27
CA LEU A 330 15.66 -10.52 15.09
C LEU A 330 14.16 -10.60 15.37
N LEU A 331 13.76 -11.27 16.44
CA LEU A 331 12.38 -11.72 16.62
C LEU A 331 11.45 -10.69 17.27
N LYS A 332 11.95 -9.83 18.16
CA LYS A 332 11.12 -8.85 18.90
C LYS A 332 10.90 -7.54 18.15
N GLN A 333 11.65 -7.28 17.09
CA GLN A 333 11.43 -6.10 16.25
C GLN A 333 10.06 -6.16 15.55
N PRO A 334 9.39 -5.01 15.36
CA PRO A 334 8.28 -4.90 14.40
C PRO A 334 8.72 -5.34 13.00
N VAL A 335 7.77 -5.83 12.20
CA VAL A 335 8.05 -6.13 10.79
C VAL A 335 8.44 -4.87 10.01
N SER A 336 9.47 -4.99 9.19
CA SER A 336 9.85 -4.03 8.16
C SER A 336 9.05 -4.34 6.90
N SER A 337 8.01 -3.55 6.65
CA SER A 337 7.05 -3.79 5.57
C SER A 337 7.23 -2.80 4.42
N VAL A 338 6.96 -3.26 3.20
CA VAL A 338 6.78 -2.39 2.02
C VAL A 338 5.39 -1.75 1.95
N VAL A 339 4.47 -2.20 2.82
CA VAL A 339 3.13 -1.61 3.00
C VAL A 339 2.88 -1.16 4.46
N PRO A 340 3.76 -0.33 5.04
CA PRO A 340 3.71 0.01 6.46
C PRO A 340 2.43 0.76 6.87
N PHE A 341 1.83 1.53 5.95
CA PHE A 341 0.61 2.29 6.23
C PHE A 341 -0.63 1.40 6.28
N SER A 342 -0.57 0.19 5.70
CA SER A 342 -1.68 -0.77 5.75
C SER A 342 -1.99 -1.26 7.17
N TYR A 343 -1.02 -1.15 8.09
CA TYR A 343 -1.17 -1.56 9.48
C TYR A 343 -1.93 -0.55 10.34
N LEU A 344 -2.15 0.69 9.86
CA LEU A 344 -2.80 1.76 10.61
C LEU A 344 -2.18 1.97 12.01
N GLY A 345 -0.85 1.82 12.10
CA GLY A 345 -0.08 1.93 13.34
C GLY A 345 0.04 0.64 14.18
N ASN A 346 -0.65 -0.43 13.82
CA ASN A 346 -0.66 -1.71 14.53
C ASN A 346 0.30 -2.75 13.92
N VAL A 347 1.57 -2.39 13.76
CA VAL A 347 2.58 -3.26 13.17
C VAL A 347 2.95 -4.40 14.15
N PRO A 348 2.78 -5.69 13.78
CA PRO A 348 3.11 -6.82 14.64
C PRO A 348 4.61 -7.07 14.75
N SER A 349 5.03 -7.87 15.73
CA SER A 349 6.43 -8.31 15.81
C SER A 349 6.70 -9.42 14.79
N ARG A 350 7.97 -9.60 14.40
CA ARG A 350 8.36 -10.74 13.56
C ARG A 350 8.03 -12.07 14.21
N ALA A 351 8.15 -12.19 15.53
CA ALA A 351 7.75 -13.38 16.27
C ALA A 351 6.25 -13.70 16.09
N ASP A 352 5.37 -12.70 16.15
CA ASP A 352 3.93 -12.91 15.97
C ASP A 352 3.62 -13.39 14.55
N VAL A 353 4.25 -12.79 13.54
CA VAL A 353 4.12 -13.20 12.14
C VAL A 353 4.66 -14.61 11.91
N ILE A 354 5.80 -14.97 12.53
CA ILE A 354 6.35 -16.33 12.48
C ILE A 354 5.39 -17.34 13.12
N ARG A 355 4.75 -17.02 14.26
CA ARG A 355 3.75 -17.92 14.87
C ARG A 355 2.57 -18.16 13.93
N ALA A 356 2.09 -17.12 13.25
CA ALA A 356 1.00 -17.25 12.29
C ALA A 356 1.39 -18.07 11.06
N ALA A 357 2.58 -17.82 10.50
CA ALA A 357 3.12 -18.60 9.38
C ALA A 357 3.32 -20.07 9.74
N ALA A 358 3.79 -20.34 10.97
CA ALA A 358 3.95 -21.69 11.51
C ALA A 358 2.62 -22.44 11.59
N GLY A 359 1.57 -21.77 12.07
CA GLY A 359 0.23 -22.35 12.17
C GLY A 359 -0.34 -22.77 10.81
N ILE A 360 -0.17 -21.95 9.77
CA ILE A 360 -0.64 -22.27 8.41
C ILE A 360 0.17 -23.41 7.79
N ASN A 361 1.48 -23.48 8.05
CA ASN A 361 2.38 -24.41 7.38
C ASN A 361 2.68 -25.69 8.17
N ASN A 362 1.93 -25.97 9.24
CA ASN A 362 2.19 -27.11 10.13
C ASN A 362 3.66 -27.17 10.59
N LEU A 363 4.18 -26.03 11.03
CA LEU A 363 5.52 -25.89 11.58
C LEU A 363 5.42 -25.37 13.03
N HIS A 364 6.55 -25.38 13.72
CA HIS A 364 6.78 -24.74 15.00
C HIS A 364 7.59 -23.46 14.78
N GLY A 365 7.23 -22.37 15.45
CA GLY A 365 7.85 -21.05 15.28
C GLY A 365 9.39 -21.06 15.35
N PRO A 366 10.00 -21.68 16.37
CA PRO A 366 11.45 -21.85 16.47
C PRO A 366 12.12 -22.47 15.25
N ALA A 367 11.46 -23.40 14.55
CA ALA A 367 12.03 -23.99 13.34
C ALA A 367 12.16 -22.95 12.23
N ILE A 368 11.13 -22.14 11.98
CA ILE A 368 11.19 -21.08 10.95
C ILE A 368 12.21 -20.00 11.36
N ALA A 369 12.15 -19.58 12.62
CA ALA A 369 13.05 -18.57 13.17
C ALA A 369 14.54 -18.98 13.11
N ALA A 370 14.84 -20.27 13.27
CA ALA A 370 16.21 -20.78 13.16
C ALA A 370 16.81 -20.57 11.77
N PHE A 371 16.04 -20.87 10.73
CA PHE A 371 16.48 -20.71 9.34
C PHE A 371 16.71 -19.22 9.06
N ILE A 372 15.75 -18.37 9.41
CA ILE A 372 15.90 -16.91 9.27
C ILE A 372 17.10 -16.39 10.07
N LEU A 373 17.33 -16.84 11.31
CA LEU A 373 18.46 -16.38 12.11
C LEU A 373 19.81 -16.81 11.51
N ALA A 374 19.90 -18.02 10.95
CA ALA A 374 21.10 -18.47 10.23
C ALA A 374 21.38 -17.57 9.02
N GLU A 375 20.39 -17.35 8.15
CA GLU A 375 20.50 -16.45 7.00
C GLU A 375 20.91 -15.03 7.43
N GLN A 376 20.29 -14.49 8.49
CA GLN A 376 20.57 -13.12 8.93
C GLN A 376 21.92 -12.96 9.65
N ARG A 377 22.49 -14.02 10.23
CA ARG A 377 23.86 -14.01 10.76
C ARG A 377 24.87 -13.83 9.65
N ASP A 378 24.63 -14.48 8.53
CA ASP A 378 25.44 -14.37 7.31
C ASP A 378 24.89 -13.32 6.34
N GLN A 379 24.30 -12.24 6.86
CA GLN A 379 23.81 -11.12 6.05
C GLN A 379 24.46 -9.81 6.50
N SER A 380 24.86 -9.02 5.50
CA SER A 380 25.36 -7.65 5.69
C SER A 380 24.43 -6.59 5.08
N ALA A 381 24.65 -5.32 5.42
CA ALA A 381 23.88 -4.21 4.85
C ALA A 381 24.14 -4.03 3.34
N ASN A 382 25.38 -4.25 2.90
CA ASN A 382 25.75 -4.21 1.48
C ASN A 382 25.10 -5.35 0.71
N GLU A 383 25.05 -6.54 1.31
CA GLU A 383 24.43 -7.70 0.70
C GLU A 383 22.93 -7.49 0.46
N ASP A 384 22.18 -6.99 1.45
CA ASP A 384 20.78 -6.59 1.28
C ASP A 384 20.60 -5.62 0.09
N ALA A 385 21.48 -4.62 -0.01
CA ALA A 385 21.43 -3.62 -1.07
C ALA A 385 21.67 -4.29 -2.44
N LYS A 386 22.68 -5.16 -2.55
CA LYS A 386 22.99 -5.88 -3.79
C LYS A 386 21.88 -6.84 -4.16
N ASP A 387 21.36 -7.62 -3.22
CA ASP A 387 20.29 -8.60 -3.42
C ASP A 387 19.06 -7.94 -4.04
N TYR A 388 18.58 -6.87 -3.41
CA TYR A 388 17.40 -6.16 -3.90
C TYR A 388 17.67 -5.40 -5.22
N GLN A 389 18.71 -4.57 -5.26
CA GLN A 389 18.98 -3.70 -6.42
C GLN A 389 19.30 -4.50 -7.69
N SER A 390 19.99 -5.64 -7.56
CA SER A 390 20.24 -6.52 -8.70
C SER A 390 18.97 -7.18 -9.24
N ALA A 391 18.03 -7.56 -8.37
CA ALA A 391 16.77 -8.19 -8.74
C ALA A 391 15.78 -7.23 -9.42
N VAL A 392 15.83 -5.95 -9.08
CA VAL A 392 14.99 -4.90 -9.70
C VAL A 392 15.69 -4.15 -10.84
N SER A 393 16.96 -4.45 -11.11
CA SER A 393 17.70 -3.90 -12.26
C SER A 393 17.08 -4.34 -13.60
N VAL A 394 17.43 -3.67 -14.69
CA VAL A 394 17.03 -4.04 -16.05
C VAL A 394 17.42 -5.48 -16.41
N LEU A 395 18.49 -6.01 -15.80
CA LEU A 395 18.96 -7.39 -16.02
C LEU A 395 18.18 -8.42 -15.17
N THR A 396 17.42 -7.98 -14.16
CA THR A 396 16.57 -8.82 -13.30
C THR A 396 17.28 -10.08 -12.77
N TYR A 397 18.37 -9.88 -12.02
CA TYR A 397 19.12 -11.01 -11.47
C TYR A 397 18.27 -11.86 -10.52
N ASN A 398 18.50 -13.18 -10.52
CA ASN A 398 17.78 -14.13 -9.69
C ASN A 398 18.40 -14.23 -8.29
N SER A 399 18.27 -13.16 -7.51
CA SER A 399 18.85 -13.03 -6.17
C SER A 399 17.98 -13.67 -5.09
N SER A 400 18.60 -14.05 -3.98
CA SER A 400 17.96 -14.31 -2.69
C SER A 400 17.74 -12.99 -1.97
N ILE A 401 16.57 -12.79 -1.34
CA ILE A 401 16.20 -11.49 -0.77
C ILE A 401 15.58 -11.67 0.62
N GLY A 402 15.87 -10.72 1.52
CA GLY A 402 15.15 -10.51 2.77
C GLY A 402 15.49 -11.52 3.87
N LEU A 403 14.62 -11.60 4.87
CA LEU A 403 14.86 -12.33 6.12
C LEU A 403 15.33 -13.77 5.93
N GLY A 404 14.62 -14.55 5.14
CA GLY A 404 14.92 -15.94 4.85
C GLY A 404 15.74 -16.15 3.58
N GLN A 405 16.31 -15.11 2.96
CA GLN A 405 17.11 -15.24 1.73
C GLN A 405 16.39 -16.06 0.64
N VAL A 406 15.09 -15.80 0.44
CA VAL A 406 14.28 -16.54 -0.52
C VAL A 406 14.63 -16.09 -1.94
N VAL A 407 14.92 -17.04 -2.82
CA VAL A 407 15.28 -16.75 -4.23
C VAL A 407 14.03 -16.37 -5.04
N VAL A 408 14.13 -15.30 -5.84
CA VAL A 408 13.02 -14.77 -6.68
C VAL A 408 12.35 -15.87 -7.54
N SER A 409 13.14 -16.66 -8.27
CA SER A 409 12.57 -17.75 -9.08
C SER A 409 12.00 -18.89 -8.26
N THR A 410 12.53 -19.17 -7.07
CA THR A 410 11.98 -20.17 -6.14
C THR A 410 10.62 -19.71 -5.62
N ALA A 411 10.48 -18.43 -5.26
CA ALA A 411 9.20 -17.84 -4.85
C ALA A 411 8.14 -17.97 -5.94
N ARG A 412 8.50 -17.69 -7.20
CA ARG A 412 7.62 -17.84 -8.35
C ARG A 412 7.22 -19.30 -8.60
N LYS A 413 8.20 -20.20 -8.68
CA LYS A 413 7.99 -21.61 -9.05
C LYS A 413 7.16 -22.38 -8.03
N ASN A 414 7.22 -21.99 -6.76
CA ASN A 414 6.56 -22.70 -5.66
C ASN A 414 5.36 -21.92 -5.10
N ASP A 415 4.92 -20.86 -5.77
CA ASP A 415 3.76 -20.05 -5.38
C ASP A 415 3.83 -19.60 -3.91
N LEU A 416 4.99 -19.09 -3.49
CA LEU A 416 5.30 -18.91 -2.06
C LEU A 416 4.47 -17.83 -1.35
N PHE A 417 3.74 -16.98 -2.10
CA PHE A 417 2.92 -15.92 -1.53
C PHE A 417 1.44 -16.27 -1.37
N SER A 418 1.01 -17.45 -1.81
CA SER A 418 -0.42 -17.81 -1.81
C SER A 418 -1.04 -17.96 -0.42
N ASP A 419 -0.23 -18.02 0.63
CA ASP A 419 -0.74 -18.06 2.00
C ASP A 419 -1.30 -16.70 2.43
N LEU A 420 -0.79 -15.61 1.83
CA LEU A 420 -1.17 -14.23 2.11
C LEU A 420 -1.96 -13.57 0.97
N LEU A 421 -1.59 -13.84 -0.28
CA LEU A 421 -2.17 -13.18 -1.45
C LEU A 421 -3.25 -14.03 -2.12
N ARG A 422 -4.32 -13.39 -2.56
CA ARG A 422 -5.40 -14.02 -3.32
C ARG A 422 -4.95 -14.32 -4.75
N ALA A 423 -5.59 -15.30 -5.35
CA ALA A 423 -5.32 -15.71 -6.73
C ALA A 423 -5.40 -14.55 -7.75
N LYS A 424 -6.28 -13.57 -7.52
CA LYS A 424 -6.40 -12.39 -8.38
C LYS A 424 -5.14 -11.52 -8.34
N THR A 425 -4.63 -11.22 -7.14
CA THR A 425 -3.39 -10.46 -6.95
C THR A 425 -2.18 -11.20 -7.53
N LEU A 426 -2.10 -12.52 -7.30
CA LEU A 426 -1.03 -13.36 -7.83
C LEU A 426 -1.01 -13.42 -9.37
N LYS A 427 -2.18 -13.38 -10.02
CA LYS A 427 -2.30 -13.34 -11.49
C LYS A 427 -1.76 -12.04 -12.10
N GLY A 428 -1.74 -10.96 -11.33
CA GLY A 428 -1.35 -9.62 -11.81
C GLY A 428 -2.32 -9.04 -12.85
N VAL A 429 -2.03 -7.81 -13.32
CA VAL A 429 -2.89 -7.05 -14.24
C VAL A 429 -3.18 -7.79 -15.55
N PHE A 430 -2.17 -8.46 -16.10
CA PHE A 430 -2.25 -9.11 -17.41
C PHE A 430 -2.48 -10.63 -17.35
N GLY A 431 -2.72 -11.18 -16.16
CA GLY A 431 -2.90 -12.63 -15.99
C GLY A 431 -1.63 -13.47 -16.15
N ASN A 432 -0.45 -12.85 -16.32
CA ASN A 432 0.83 -13.51 -16.55
C ASN A 432 1.59 -13.87 -15.24
N GLY A 433 0.97 -13.64 -14.09
CA GLY A 433 1.60 -13.78 -12.79
C GLY A 433 2.37 -12.53 -12.37
N LEU A 434 3.02 -12.62 -11.20
CA LEU A 434 3.90 -11.55 -10.70
C LEU A 434 5.20 -11.46 -11.52
N PHE A 435 5.57 -10.22 -11.90
CA PHE A 435 6.87 -9.93 -12.49
C PHE A 435 8.00 -10.05 -11.44
N PRO A 436 9.25 -10.28 -11.86
CA PRO A 436 10.40 -10.37 -10.94
C PRO A 436 10.51 -9.20 -9.97
N ILE A 437 10.25 -7.97 -10.43
CA ILE A 437 10.26 -6.77 -9.60
C ILE A 437 9.21 -6.79 -8.49
N HIS A 438 8.00 -7.29 -8.77
CA HIS A 438 6.95 -7.45 -7.76
C HIS A 438 7.32 -8.52 -6.73
N ILE A 439 7.94 -9.62 -7.18
CA ILE A 439 8.42 -10.68 -6.30
C ILE A 439 9.54 -10.15 -5.41
N ALA A 440 10.50 -9.40 -5.96
CA ALA A 440 11.58 -8.78 -5.20
C ALA A 440 11.06 -7.80 -4.15
N LEU A 441 10.06 -6.98 -4.50
CA LEU A 441 9.39 -6.07 -3.56
C LEU A 441 8.71 -6.84 -2.42
N LEU A 442 7.97 -7.92 -2.72
CA LEU A 442 7.36 -8.75 -1.70
C LEU A 442 8.42 -9.41 -0.80
N LEU A 443 9.50 -9.94 -1.37
CA LEU A 443 10.56 -10.57 -0.59
C LEU A 443 11.36 -9.58 0.28
N ALA A 444 11.36 -8.29 -0.05
CA ALA A 444 11.93 -7.25 0.80
C ALA A 444 11.04 -6.91 2.02
N SER A 445 9.79 -7.34 2.02
CA SER A 445 8.85 -7.15 3.14
C SER A 445 8.89 -8.35 4.07
N ASP A 446 9.16 -8.10 5.35
CA ASP A 446 9.39 -9.16 6.36
C ASP A 446 8.26 -10.18 6.42
N GLU A 447 7.00 -9.74 6.41
CA GLU A 447 5.84 -10.61 6.52
C GLU A 447 5.67 -11.55 5.33
N PHE A 448 5.84 -11.05 4.11
CA PHE A 448 5.77 -11.87 2.91
C PHE A 448 6.96 -12.82 2.83
N ASN A 449 8.14 -12.36 3.25
CA ASN A 449 9.34 -13.18 3.30
C ASN A 449 9.23 -14.31 4.34
N ILE A 450 8.75 -14.03 5.55
CA ILE A 450 8.53 -15.02 6.62
C ILE A 450 7.56 -16.10 6.14
N PHE A 451 6.44 -15.72 5.54
CA PHE A 451 5.46 -16.67 5.00
C PHE A 451 6.05 -17.49 3.84
N ALA A 452 6.81 -16.85 2.95
CA ALA A 452 7.47 -17.55 1.85
C ALA A 452 8.50 -18.57 2.35
N ALA A 453 9.35 -18.18 3.31
CA ALA A 453 10.33 -19.08 3.94
C ALA A 453 9.63 -20.24 4.66
N ALA A 454 8.59 -19.98 5.46
CA ALA A 454 7.81 -21.00 6.15
C ALA A 454 7.19 -22.01 5.16
N LYS A 455 6.58 -21.52 4.08
CA LYS A 455 5.98 -22.37 3.06
C LYS A 455 7.03 -23.19 2.30
N TYR A 456 8.20 -22.61 2.02
CA TYR A 456 9.29 -23.35 1.39
C TYR A 456 9.88 -24.42 2.32
N ILE A 457 10.13 -24.11 3.59
CA ILE A 457 10.56 -25.08 4.62
C ILE A 457 9.58 -26.26 4.68
N ARG A 458 8.26 -25.98 4.75
CA ARG A 458 7.23 -27.01 4.74
C ARG A 458 7.27 -27.83 3.45
N LYS A 459 7.38 -27.20 2.29
CA LYS A 459 7.49 -27.92 1.01
C LYS A 459 8.70 -28.86 1.02
N THR A 460 9.88 -28.36 1.34
CA THR A 460 11.13 -29.12 1.38
C THR A 460 11.01 -30.29 2.36
N ALA A 461 10.42 -30.08 3.54
CA ALA A 461 10.15 -31.15 4.49
C ALA A 461 9.18 -32.20 3.91
N SER A 462 8.13 -31.78 3.20
CA SER A 462 7.18 -32.72 2.57
C SER A 462 7.84 -33.60 1.54
N ASP A 463 8.73 -33.02 0.73
CA ASP A 463 9.53 -33.76 -0.25
C ASP A 463 10.47 -34.75 0.48
N GLY A 464 11.04 -34.34 1.62
CA GLY A 464 11.90 -35.17 2.47
C GLY A 464 11.17 -36.33 3.13
N ALA A 465 9.89 -36.17 3.45
CA ALA A 465 9.07 -37.24 4.01
C ALA A 465 8.92 -38.45 3.06
N ALA A 466 9.12 -38.24 1.75
CA ALA A 466 9.11 -39.29 0.74
C ALA A 466 10.48 -39.95 0.51
N MET A 467 11.54 -39.50 1.21
CA MET A 467 12.90 -40.03 1.07
C MET A 467 13.15 -41.23 1.98
N THR A 468 14.23 -41.96 1.70
CA THR A 468 14.65 -43.14 2.48
C THR A 468 16.16 -43.12 2.68
N ALA A 469 16.62 -43.79 3.73
CA ALA A 469 18.05 -43.90 4.03
C ALA A 469 18.87 -44.49 2.87
N ALA A 470 18.29 -45.43 2.11
CA ALA A 470 18.96 -46.03 0.95
C ALA A 470 19.17 -45.04 -0.21
N ARG A 471 18.31 -44.02 -0.35
CA ARG A 471 18.44 -42.99 -1.39
C ARG A 471 19.41 -41.88 -1.02
N LEU A 472 19.62 -41.67 0.28
CA LEU A 472 20.39 -40.56 0.82
C LEU A 472 21.47 -41.04 1.82
N PRO A 473 22.42 -41.90 1.38
CA PRO A 473 23.41 -42.49 2.26
C PRO A 473 24.34 -41.46 2.90
N LYS A 474 24.71 -40.36 2.20
CA LYS A 474 25.58 -39.33 2.80
C LYS A 474 24.83 -38.53 3.84
N THR A 475 23.56 -38.18 3.58
CA THR A 475 22.69 -37.48 4.52
C THR A 475 22.59 -38.24 5.84
N VAL A 476 22.35 -39.55 5.78
CA VAL A 476 22.28 -40.41 6.98
C VAL A 476 23.65 -40.59 7.62
N ALA A 477 24.74 -40.64 6.85
CA ALA A 477 26.07 -40.71 7.42
C ALA A 477 26.45 -39.44 8.21
N LYS A 478 26.08 -38.25 7.71
CA LYS A 478 26.31 -36.97 8.42
C LYS A 478 25.37 -36.81 9.61
N TRP A 479 24.08 -37.11 9.44
CA TRP A 479 23.06 -36.96 10.47
C TRP A 479 22.33 -38.29 10.74
N PRO A 480 22.93 -39.21 11.52
CA PRO A 480 22.40 -40.57 11.69
C PRO A 480 21.04 -40.66 12.39
N GLY A 481 20.70 -39.67 13.22
CA GLY A 481 19.38 -39.52 13.85
C GLY A 481 18.28 -38.93 12.97
N VAL A 482 18.50 -38.69 11.66
CA VAL A 482 17.46 -38.17 10.78
C VAL A 482 16.32 -39.19 10.63
N ASN A 483 15.08 -38.73 10.81
CA ASN A 483 13.87 -39.51 10.63
C ASN A 483 13.01 -38.88 9.52
N PHE A 484 13.12 -39.40 8.30
CA PHE A 484 12.40 -38.86 7.14
C PHE A 484 10.88 -38.79 7.37
N ALA A 485 10.27 -39.81 7.97
CA ALA A 485 8.83 -39.83 8.23
C ALA A 485 8.39 -38.71 9.21
N ALA A 486 9.27 -38.25 10.10
CA ALA A 486 8.97 -37.15 11.01
C ALA A 486 8.70 -35.83 10.27
N TYR A 487 9.27 -35.63 9.08
CA TYR A 487 8.98 -34.44 8.28
C TYR A 487 7.50 -34.32 7.89
N GLY A 488 6.73 -35.42 7.84
CA GLY A 488 5.28 -35.36 7.62
C GLY A 488 4.51 -34.77 8.82
N GLN A 489 5.14 -34.66 9.98
CA GLN A 489 4.55 -34.15 11.21
C GLN A 489 4.89 -32.67 11.41
N ASN A 490 4.29 -32.06 12.44
CA ASN A 490 4.66 -30.72 12.90
C ASN A 490 6.14 -30.70 13.32
N SER A 491 6.86 -29.61 13.00
CA SER A 491 8.29 -29.53 13.30
C SER A 491 8.67 -29.48 14.78
N ARG A 492 7.70 -29.33 15.69
CA ARG A 492 7.91 -29.56 17.12
C ARG A 492 8.35 -30.99 17.44
N ASN A 493 8.00 -31.96 16.59
CA ASN A 493 8.32 -33.38 16.78
C ASN A 493 9.53 -33.83 15.94
N TRP A 494 10.21 -32.90 15.27
CA TRP A 494 11.40 -33.24 14.48
C TRP A 494 12.60 -33.43 15.41
N PRO A 495 13.38 -34.52 15.24
CA PRO A 495 14.70 -34.64 15.85
C PRO A 495 15.62 -33.47 15.45
N ASP A 496 16.61 -33.13 16.28
CA ASP A 496 17.65 -32.13 15.94
C ASP A 496 18.27 -32.38 14.56
N HIS A 497 18.53 -33.64 14.23
CA HIS A 497 19.10 -34.05 12.96
C HIS A 497 18.18 -33.82 11.75
N ASN A 498 16.86 -33.75 11.96
CA ASN A 498 15.93 -33.31 10.91
C ASN A 498 16.01 -31.79 10.69
N ILE A 499 16.22 -31.00 11.74
CA ILE A 499 16.44 -29.56 11.59
C ILE A 499 17.74 -29.32 10.81
N ALA A 500 18.82 -30.03 11.18
CA ALA A 500 20.11 -29.90 10.51
C ALA A 500 20.06 -30.36 9.04
N ALA A 501 19.53 -31.56 8.77
CA ALA A 501 19.42 -32.06 7.41
C ALA A 501 18.58 -31.12 6.54
N LEU A 502 17.40 -30.70 7.01
CA LEU A 502 16.56 -29.77 6.25
C LEU A 502 17.23 -28.40 6.04
N GLY A 503 18.03 -27.91 7.00
CA GLY A 503 18.84 -26.70 6.85
C GLY A 503 19.82 -26.80 5.68
N SER A 504 20.47 -27.95 5.50
CA SER A 504 21.32 -28.22 4.33
C SER A 504 20.52 -28.19 3.03
N GLU A 505 19.32 -28.76 3.01
CA GLU A 505 18.46 -28.81 1.82
C GLU A 505 17.80 -27.46 1.48
N TYR A 506 17.74 -26.51 2.40
CA TYR A 506 17.12 -25.21 2.19
C TYR A 506 17.97 -24.30 1.29
N THR A 507 19.28 -24.31 1.51
CA THR A 507 20.25 -23.49 0.76
C THR A 507 20.76 -24.18 -0.52
N SER A 508 20.38 -25.43 -0.77
CA SER A 508 20.87 -26.24 -1.89
C SER A 508 19.74 -26.82 -2.74
N THR A 509 20.06 -27.72 -3.67
CA THR A 509 19.05 -28.50 -4.38
C THR A 509 18.51 -29.56 -3.41
N PRO A 510 17.21 -29.55 -3.06
CA PRO A 510 16.70 -30.44 -2.03
C PRO A 510 16.83 -31.92 -2.36
N TRP A 511 17.32 -32.68 -1.38
CA TRP A 511 17.34 -34.14 -1.34
C TRP A 511 18.15 -34.77 -2.48
N ASP A 512 19.24 -34.12 -2.90
CA ASP A 512 20.17 -34.63 -3.93
C ASP A 512 21.43 -35.32 -3.34
N ASP A 513 21.48 -35.45 -2.01
CA ASP A 513 22.58 -36.01 -1.21
C ASP A 513 23.90 -35.21 -1.32
N ARG A 514 23.83 -33.92 -1.71
CA ARG A 514 24.94 -32.96 -1.65
C ARG A 514 24.77 -32.04 -0.44
N LEU A 515 25.61 -32.29 0.57
CA LEU A 515 25.43 -31.69 1.88
C LEU A 515 26.24 -30.41 2.05
N SER A 516 25.70 -29.49 2.85
CA SER A 516 26.36 -28.28 3.33
C SER A 516 26.56 -28.34 4.85
N ASP A 517 27.54 -27.58 5.37
CA ASP A 517 27.70 -27.33 6.81
C ASP A 517 26.66 -26.33 7.33
N TRP A 518 25.92 -25.68 6.43
CA TRP A 518 24.79 -24.82 6.76
C TRP A 518 23.74 -25.51 7.65
N GLY A 519 23.55 -26.81 7.48
CA GLY A 519 22.62 -27.59 8.30
C GLY A 519 22.94 -27.52 9.80
N ASP A 520 24.21 -27.71 10.16
CA ASP A 520 24.63 -27.66 11.56
C ASP A 520 24.56 -26.22 12.11
N PHE A 521 24.82 -25.21 11.26
CA PHE A 521 24.67 -23.80 11.60
C PHE A 521 23.21 -23.41 11.90
N VAL A 522 22.25 -23.93 11.12
CA VAL A 522 20.80 -23.78 11.36
C VAL A 522 20.38 -24.48 12.66
N LEU A 523 20.92 -25.66 12.96
CA LEU A 523 20.64 -26.35 14.22
C LEU A 523 21.12 -25.54 15.44
N GLU A 524 22.30 -24.94 15.35
CA GLU A 524 22.80 -24.04 16.39
C GLU A 524 21.93 -22.78 16.55
N ALA A 525 21.44 -22.21 15.45
CA ALA A 525 20.46 -21.12 15.49
C ALA A 525 19.12 -21.56 16.12
N TYR A 526 18.66 -22.79 15.88
CA TYR A 526 17.46 -23.35 16.52
C TYR A 526 17.61 -23.41 18.04
N ARG A 527 18.76 -23.89 18.52
CA ARG A 527 19.08 -23.92 19.95
C ARG A 527 19.08 -22.52 20.56
N ASP A 528 19.65 -21.54 19.87
CA ASP A 528 19.67 -20.14 20.33
C ASP A 528 18.29 -19.51 20.38
N VAL A 529 17.45 -19.77 19.37
CA VAL A 529 16.07 -19.29 19.34
C VAL A 529 15.28 -19.86 20.51
N VAL A 530 15.38 -21.17 20.77
CA VAL A 530 14.72 -21.79 21.93
C VAL A 530 15.26 -21.21 23.24
N ALA A 531 16.58 -21.06 23.37
CA ALA A 531 17.22 -20.51 24.57
C ALA A 531 16.93 -19.02 24.80
N SER A 532 16.52 -18.27 23.78
CA SER A 532 16.12 -16.86 23.90
C SER A 532 14.82 -16.66 24.67
N GLY A 533 13.97 -17.69 24.76
CA GLY A 533 12.66 -17.63 25.42
C GLY A 533 11.62 -16.75 24.71
N VAL A 534 11.83 -16.41 23.42
CA VAL A 534 10.84 -15.64 22.63
C VAL A 534 9.63 -16.49 22.22
N PHE A 535 9.83 -17.80 22.01
CA PHE A 535 8.78 -18.74 21.59
C PHE A 535 8.38 -19.71 22.69
#